data_AF-A0A397V5F6-F1
#
_entry.id   AF-A0A397V5F6-F1
#
_cell.length_a   1.000
_cell.length_b   1.000
_cell.length_c   1.000
_cell.angle_alpha   90.00
_cell.angle_beta   90.00
_cell.angle_gamma   90.00
#
_symmetry.space_group_name_H-M   'P 1'
#
loop_
_entity.id
_entity.type
_entity.pdbx_description
1 polymer ?
#
loop_
_entity_poly.entity_id
_entity_poly.type
_entity_poly.pdbx_seq_one_letter_code
_entity_poly.pdbx_strand_id
1 'polypeptide(L)'
;MEPMEVLETHLPPVTTTTDLQQEETLKNVESDKLKTKQEWVKRMRLKFSIRPEFEITQNILHSDGTLNQDYFRPPKGSPQLQRKLTEKIKKIK
;
A
#
# COMPACT_ATOMS: atom_id res chain seq x y z
N MET A 1 -19.85 -63.45 32.14
CA MET A 1 -19.89 -62.01 32.41
C MET A 1 -18.69 -61.43 31.69
N GLU A 2 -18.88 -61.05 30.43
CA GLU A 2 -17.81 -60.50 29.60
C GLU A 2 -17.81 -58.97 29.76
N PRO A 3 -16.64 -58.34 29.95
CA PRO A 3 -16.57 -56.89 30.00
C PRO A 3 -16.71 -56.32 28.57
N MET A 4 -17.68 -55.44 28.38
CA MET A 4 -17.84 -54.64 27.15
C MET A 4 -16.58 -53.82 26.91
N GLU A 5 -15.93 -54.05 25.76
CA GLU A 5 -14.86 -53.17 25.27
C GLU A 5 -15.46 -51.81 24.89
N VAL A 6 -15.00 -50.77 25.57
CA VAL A 6 -15.34 -49.38 25.26
C VAL A 6 -14.54 -48.99 24.02
N LEU A 7 -15.22 -48.75 22.90
CA LEU A 7 -14.62 -48.21 21.67
C LEU A 7 -14.10 -46.79 21.94
N GLU A 8 -12.83 -46.69 22.33
CA GLU A 8 -12.10 -45.43 22.44
C GLU A 8 -11.81 -44.91 21.03
N THR A 9 -12.63 -43.96 20.60
CA THR A 9 -12.43 -43.20 19.37
C THR A 9 -11.22 -42.29 19.57
N HIS A 10 -10.07 -42.78 19.15
CA HIS A 10 -8.83 -42.02 19.08
C HIS A 10 -8.98 -40.92 18.02
N LEU A 11 -9.32 -39.72 18.48
CA LEU A 11 -9.11 -38.51 17.70
C LEU A 11 -7.62 -38.42 17.35
N PRO A 12 -7.24 -38.19 16.08
CA PRO A 12 -5.84 -38.04 15.74
C PRO A 12 -5.28 -36.78 16.43
N PRO A 13 -4.01 -36.82 16.89
CA PRO A 13 -3.37 -35.66 17.49
C PRO A 13 -3.26 -34.56 16.45
N VAL A 14 -3.89 -33.41 16.72
CA VAL A 14 -3.70 -32.19 15.95
C VAL A 14 -2.22 -31.83 16.02
N THR A 15 -1.50 -32.08 14.93
CA THR A 15 -0.11 -31.70 14.79
C THR A 15 0.00 -30.18 14.77
N THR A 16 0.55 -29.63 15.85
CA THR A 16 1.13 -28.29 15.93
C THR A 16 2.32 -28.20 14.97
N THR A 17 2.05 -28.05 13.67
CA THR A 17 3.07 -27.80 12.63
C THR A 17 2.56 -26.82 11.54
N THR A 18 1.26 -26.52 11.53
CA THR A 18 0.62 -25.70 10.50
C THR A 18 0.80 -24.18 10.69
N ASP A 19 1.14 -23.70 11.90
CA ASP A 19 1.11 -22.27 12.24
C ASP A 19 2.18 -21.41 11.53
N LEU A 20 3.38 -21.95 11.28
CA LEU A 20 4.49 -21.17 10.69
C LEU A 20 4.41 -21.05 9.16
N GLN A 21 3.90 -22.07 8.46
CA GLN A 21 3.76 -22.05 6.99
C GLN A 21 2.57 -21.19 6.53
N GLN A 22 1.56 -21.05 7.38
CA GLN A 22 0.38 -20.22 7.11
C GLN A 22 0.73 -18.72 7.21
N GLU A 23 1.69 -18.33 8.05
CA GLU A 23 2.08 -16.94 8.23
C GLU A 23 2.95 -16.40 7.07
N GLU A 24 3.89 -17.20 6.54
CA GLU A 24 4.73 -16.81 5.40
C GLU A 24 3.92 -16.68 4.09
N THR A 25 2.97 -17.59 3.87
CA THR A 25 2.10 -17.55 2.69
C THR A 25 1.17 -16.34 2.71
N LEU A 26 0.62 -15.97 3.87
CA LEU A 26 -0.20 -14.76 4.03
C LEU A 26 0.60 -13.47 3.81
N LYS A 27 1.80 -13.36 4.38
CA LYS A 27 2.71 -12.22 4.17
C LYS A 27 3.09 -12.07 2.69
N ASN A 28 3.31 -13.19 1.99
CA ASN A 28 3.63 -13.19 0.56
C ASN A 28 2.44 -12.69 -0.29
N VAL A 29 1.24 -13.21 -0.05
CA VAL A 29 0.01 -12.77 -0.74
C VAL A 29 -0.28 -11.29 -0.50
N GLU A 30 -0.05 -10.79 0.71
CA GLU A 30 -0.22 -9.37 1.02
C GLU A 30 0.82 -8.49 0.30
N SER A 31 2.08 -8.97 0.23
CA SER A 31 3.14 -8.29 -0.51
C SER A 31 2.84 -8.20 -2.01
N ASP A 32 2.27 -9.25 -2.61
CA ASP A 32 1.96 -9.29 -4.04
C ASP A 32 0.74 -8.43 -4.39
N LYS A 33 -0.26 -8.38 -3.51
CA LYS A 33 -1.36 -7.41 -3.61
C LYS A 33 -0.84 -5.97 -3.55
N LEU A 34 0.12 -5.70 -2.67
CA LEU A 34 0.73 -4.37 -2.53
C LEU A 34 1.51 -3.97 -3.79
N LYS A 35 2.33 -4.87 -4.35
CA LYS A 35 3.06 -4.66 -5.61
C LYS A 35 2.09 -4.37 -6.76
N THR A 36 1.05 -5.18 -6.90
CA THR A 36 0.02 -5.01 -7.96
C THR A 36 -0.64 -3.63 -7.85
N LYS A 37 -0.99 -3.21 -6.63
CA LYS A 37 -1.56 -1.88 -6.38
C LYS A 37 -0.57 -0.78 -6.72
N GLN A 38 0.69 -0.90 -6.32
CA GLN A 38 1.73 0.09 -6.61
C GLN A 38 1.96 0.24 -8.11
N GLU A 39 2.04 -0.87 -8.85
CA GLU A 39 2.15 -0.87 -10.30
C GLU A 39 0.94 -0.22 -10.98
N TRP A 40 -0.27 -0.50 -10.48
CA TRP A 40 -1.47 0.17 -10.97
C TRP A 40 -1.43 1.68 -10.74
N VAL A 41 -1.04 2.13 -9.54
CA VAL A 41 -0.87 3.57 -9.24
C VAL A 41 0.19 4.19 -10.16
N LYS A 42 1.31 3.50 -10.38
CA LYS A 42 2.41 3.95 -11.23
C LYS A 42 1.94 4.16 -12.68
N ARG A 43 1.20 3.19 -13.22
CA ARG A 43 0.57 3.31 -14.55
C ARG A 43 -0.41 4.48 -14.62
N MET A 44 -1.24 4.66 -13.61
CA MET A 44 -2.22 5.76 -13.59
C MET A 44 -1.54 7.13 -13.56
N ARG A 45 -0.49 7.30 -12.74
CA ARG A 45 0.30 8.53 -12.70
C ARG A 45 0.89 8.87 -14.06
N LEU A 46 1.58 7.92 -14.68
CA LEU A 46 2.20 8.12 -15.99
C LEU A 46 1.17 8.48 -17.07
N LYS A 47 -0.01 7.85 -17.05
CA LYS A 47 -1.06 8.09 -18.04
C LYS A 47 -1.74 9.45 -17.92
N PHE A 48 -1.92 9.96 -16.70
CA PHE A 48 -2.78 11.12 -16.46
C PHE A 48 -2.03 12.40 -16.05
N SER A 49 -0.81 12.29 -15.54
CA SER A 49 -0.04 13.46 -15.07
C SER A 49 0.80 14.13 -16.14
N ILE A 50 1.25 13.39 -17.16
CA ILE A 50 2.03 13.93 -18.28
C ILE A 50 1.10 14.09 -19.48
N ARG A 51 1.00 15.31 -20.00
CA ARG A 51 0.15 15.66 -21.14
C ARG A 51 1.03 16.20 -22.28
N PRO A 52 1.05 15.57 -23.46
CA PRO A 52 1.86 16.03 -24.58
C PRO A 52 1.57 17.48 -24.98
N GLU A 53 0.32 17.92 -24.85
CA GLU A 53 -0.10 19.29 -25.13
C GLU A 53 0.45 20.35 -24.14
N PHE A 54 0.96 19.93 -22.96
CA PHE A 54 1.50 20.82 -21.94
C PHE A 54 2.92 20.39 -21.56
N GLU A 55 3.93 20.94 -22.23
CA GLU A 55 5.35 20.64 -21.98
C GLU A 55 5.75 20.78 -20.50
N ILE A 56 5.17 21.77 -19.80
CA ILE A 56 5.42 21.99 -18.37
C ILE A 56 5.10 20.75 -17.51
N THR A 57 4.16 19.90 -17.93
CA THR A 57 3.76 18.70 -17.20
C THR A 57 4.73 17.54 -17.32
N GLN A 58 5.63 17.57 -18.31
CA GLN A 58 6.62 16.50 -18.53
C GLN A 58 7.60 16.38 -17.37
N ASN A 59 7.89 17.48 -16.67
CA ASN A 59 8.82 17.51 -15.55
C ASN A 59 8.18 17.24 -14.18
N ILE A 60 6.87 16.96 -14.13
CA ILE A 60 6.16 16.66 -12.86
C ILE A 60 6.54 15.27 -12.33
N LEU A 61 6.70 14.30 -13.24
CA LEU A 61 7.07 12.92 -12.91
C LEU A 61 8.36 12.52 -13.63
N HIS A 62 9.14 11.66 -13.01
CA HIS A 62 10.24 10.97 -13.68
C HIS A 62 9.71 9.82 -14.56
N SER A 63 10.56 9.26 -15.43
CA SER A 63 10.21 8.14 -16.32
C SER A 63 9.80 6.88 -15.57
N ASP A 64 10.27 6.72 -14.33
CA ASP A 64 9.86 5.66 -13.41
C ASP A 64 8.57 6.01 -12.65
N GLY A 65 7.81 7.04 -13.05
CA GLY A 65 6.55 7.42 -12.41
C GLY A 65 6.68 7.95 -10.97
N THR A 66 7.90 8.20 -10.49
CA THR A 66 8.14 8.90 -9.23
C THR A 66 7.93 10.40 -9.40
N LEU A 67 7.60 11.09 -8.30
CA LEU A 67 7.33 12.52 -8.31
C LEU A 67 8.64 13.31 -8.30
N ASN A 68 8.76 14.29 -9.20
CA ASN A 68 9.84 15.26 -9.13
C ASN A 68 9.56 16.26 -8.00
N GLN A 69 10.25 16.11 -6.87
CA GLN A 69 10.05 16.98 -5.70
C GLN A 69 10.51 18.42 -5.96
N ASP A 70 11.53 18.60 -6.80
CA ASP A 70 12.06 19.93 -7.11
C ASP A 70 11.11 20.73 -8.00
N TYR A 71 10.22 20.06 -8.76
CA TYR A 71 9.16 20.73 -9.51
C TYR A 71 8.22 21.55 -8.61
N PHE A 72 7.91 21.02 -7.43
CA PHE A 72 7.02 21.69 -6.47
C PHE A 72 7.75 22.59 -5.48
N ARG A 73 9.08 22.62 -5.55
CA ARG A 73 9.90 23.48 -4.70
C ARG A 73 9.77 24.92 -5.19
N PRO A 74 9.31 25.86 -4.35
CA PRO A 74 9.30 27.26 -4.72
C PRO A 74 10.71 27.75 -5.07
N PRO A 75 10.86 28.69 -6.01
CA PRO A 75 12.15 29.31 -6.31
C PRO A 75 12.79 29.89 -5.04
N LYS A 76 14.12 29.80 -4.93
CA LYS A 76 14.84 30.39 -3.80
C LYS A 76 14.58 31.90 -3.76
N GLY A 77 14.08 32.38 -2.63
CA GLY A 77 13.69 33.78 -2.45
C GLY A 77 12.25 34.11 -2.85
N SER A 78 11.46 33.15 -3.33
CA SER A 78 10.02 33.35 -3.47
C SER A 78 9.36 33.42 -2.09
N PRO A 79 8.41 34.35 -1.86
CA PRO A 79 7.62 34.36 -0.64
C PRO A 79 6.95 33.00 -0.49
N GLN A 80 7.22 32.31 0.62
CA GLN A 80 6.56 31.04 0.91
C GLN A 80 5.05 31.33 0.98
N LEU A 81 4.32 30.94 -0.07
CA LEU A 81 2.88 31.06 -0.11
C LEU A 81 2.32 30.03 0.88
N GLN A 82 2.35 30.38 2.17
CA GLN A 82 1.66 29.60 3.19
C GLN A 82 0.19 29.65 2.82
N ARG A 83 -0.28 28.62 2.12
CA ARG A 83 -1.72 28.36 2.01
C ARG A 83 -2.20 28.27 3.45
N LYS A 84 -2.96 29.28 3.89
CA LYS A 84 -3.64 29.32 5.18
C LYS A 84 -4.70 28.21 5.23
N LEU A 85 -4.27 26.94 5.31
CA LEU A 85 -5.18 25.81 5.51
C LEU A 85 -5.60 25.68 6.98
N THR A 86 -4.92 26.38 7.89
CA THR A 86 -5.04 26.16 9.34
C THR A 86 -6.17 26.92 10.04
N GLU A 87 -6.84 27.87 9.39
CA GLU A 87 -7.84 28.72 10.07
C GLU A 87 -9.28 28.20 9.98
N LYS A 88 -9.62 27.31 9.03
CA LYS A 88 -11.00 26.83 8.85
C LYS A 88 -11.35 25.55 9.62
N ILE A 89 -10.37 24.73 10.00
CA ILE A 89 -10.65 23.44 10.68
C ILE A 89 -10.87 23.62 12.20
N LYS A 90 -10.34 24.68 12.82
CA LYS A 90 -10.49 24.93 14.26
C LYS A 90 -11.84 25.51 14.70
N LYS A 91 -12.73 25.89 13.77
CA LYS A 91 -14.01 26.55 14.09
C LYS A 91 -15.23 25.61 14.10
N ILE A 92 -15.02 24.31 13.96
CA ILE A 92 -16.04 23.28 14.11
C ILE A 92 -15.69 22.47 15.36
N LYS A 93 -15.91 23.06 16.53
CA LYS A 93 -16.00 22.38 17.82
C LYS A 93 -16.92 23.19 18.73
#